data_AF-A0AAD3SAK9-F1
#
_entry.id   AF-A0AAD3SAK9-F1
#
_cell.length_a   1.000
_cell.length_b   1.000
_cell.length_c   1.000
_cell.angle_alpha   90.00
_cell.angle_beta   90.00
_cell.angle_gamma   90.00
#
_symmetry.space_group_name_H-M   'P 1'
#
loop_
_entity.id
_entity.type
_entity.pdbx_description
1 polymer ?
#
loop_
_entity_poly.entity_id
_entity_poly.type
_entity_poly.pdbx_seq_one_letter_code
_entity_poly.pdbx_strand_id
1 'polypeptide(L)'
;MNEVVSVFPSRILQLRTTRSWDLLGFPETVHRKPSAESGVIIGVIDSGIWPESASFTDKGLGSIPKKWKECLIHSKIIGARAYTEDATARAYIGHGTHTASTAAGGKVKGASFYGLAQGTARGGIPSTRVAAYKVCDQSGCRESDILAASDDEISDRVDDSIAIGAFHAVEKGILTIQSAGNNGNSVGSVVSVAPWLFSVAASSTDRRIIDKVVPGDGRTLTGKKYPSAYGKDATSLCTEEEAEFCNDGCLDEILVKGKVVLCEMLDGVTEARRAGALGSITVTRIKNVSFIVPLPVLSLTTYDYEAVRSYKYAAKLPTASILKSEVIRDFAAPVVASFSSRVCVWFPEGEHLLHTDLSKSRSEKGREEEGRVKQRESLREQGEEKLGPDISAPGVEILAAYSPEASVTASPIDKRSVTYSILSGTSMSCPHVAGAAAYVNSVHPGWSPAAIQSALMTTGKSYPLVLLLSGYWKGDQKNSKREGEREGMSFLSFIWFIWNENNRKVFPLFS
;
A
#
# COMPACT_ATOMS: atom_id res chain seq x y z
N MET A 1 36.79 -27.82 -3.15
CA MET A 1 36.25 -27.00 -4.25
C MET A 1 35.52 -25.84 -3.60
N ASN A 2 35.83 -24.61 -3.99
CA ASN A 2 35.28 -23.40 -3.36
C ASN A 2 34.30 -22.75 -4.34
N GLU A 3 33.00 -22.91 -4.12
CA GLU A 3 31.97 -22.26 -4.94
C GLU A 3 31.38 -21.08 -4.19
N VAL A 4 31.88 -19.89 -4.52
CA VAL A 4 31.29 -18.62 -4.11
C VAL A 4 30.39 -18.15 -5.24
N VAL A 5 29.07 -18.29 -5.07
CA VAL A 5 28.08 -18.08 -6.15
C VAL A 5 28.02 -16.62 -6.62
N SER A 6 28.36 -15.65 -5.77
CA SER A 6 28.71 -14.28 -6.20
C SER A 6 29.42 -13.50 -5.08
N VAL A 7 30.21 -12.49 -5.45
CA VAL A 7 30.78 -11.49 -4.53
C VAL A 7 30.44 -10.10 -5.06
N PHE A 8 29.86 -9.26 -4.20
CA PHE A 8 29.56 -7.87 -4.54
C PHE A 8 30.42 -6.92 -3.70
N PRO A 9 31.05 -5.88 -4.32
CA PRO A 9 31.73 -4.83 -3.56
C PRO A 9 30.76 -4.13 -2.61
N SER A 10 31.16 -3.95 -1.36
CA SER A 10 30.42 -3.11 -0.41
C SER A 10 30.34 -1.69 -0.94
N ARG A 11 29.13 -1.13 -1.03
CA ARG A 11 28.86 0.23 -1.52
C ARG A 11 28.11 1.02 -0.46
N ILE A 12 28.54 2.24 -0.22
CA ILE A 12 27.78 3.23 0.54
C ILE A 12 26.58 3.65 -0.32
N LEU A 13 25.37 3.41 0.18
CA LEU A 13 24.12 3.76 -0.50
C LEU A 13 23.46 4.95 0.21
N GLN A 14 23.00 5.95 -0.55
CA GLN A 14 22.22 7.05 0.01
C GLN A 14 20.75 6.64 0.12
N LEU A 15 20.15 6.91 1.29
CA LEU A 15 18.74 6.63 1.56
C LEU A 15 17.89 7.85 1.25
N ARG A 16 16.77 7.58 0.59
CA ARG A 16 15.88 8.55 -0.06
C ARG A 16 14.47 7.91 -0.18
N THR A 17 13.44 8.62 -0.62
CA THR A 17 12.04 8.13 -0.74
C THR A 17 11.44 7.53 -2.02
N THR A 18 11.62 8.02 -3.26
CA THR A 18 12.94 8.22 -3.91
C THR A 18 13.87 7.01 -3.69
N ARG A 19 13.28 5.85 -3.38
CA ARG A 19 13.89 4.55 -3.15
C ARG A 19 12.95 3.44 -3.60
N SER A 20 11.63 3.59 -3.46
CA SER A 20 10.65 2.63 -4.00
C SER A 20 10.91 2.33 -5.48
N TRP A 21 11.11 3.38 -6.26
CA TRP A 21 11.47 3.28 -7.67
C TRP A 21 12.86 2.71 -7.95
N ASP A 22 13.86 2.96 -7.10
CA ASP A 22 15.18 2.34 -7.26
C ASP A 22 15.17 0.85 -6.88
N LEU A 23 14.35 0.46 -5.91
CA LEU A 23 14.09 -0.94 -5.52
C LEU A 23 13.41 -1.71 -6.66
N LEU A 24 12.49 -1.07 -7.38
CA LEU A 24 11.89 -1.59 -8.62
C LEU A 24 12.89 -1.72 -9.79
N GLY A 25 14.14 -1.27 -9.61
CA GLY A 25 15.15 -1.24 -10.68
C GLY A 25 14.93 -0.15 -11.72
N PHE A 26 14.23 0.93 -11.34
CA PHE A 26 13.85 2.03 -12.22
C PHE A 26 14.49 3.36 -11.76
N PRO A 27 15.82 3.50 -11.82
CA PRO A 27 16.51 4.67 -11.29
C PRO A 27 16.23 5.97 -12.04
N GLU A 28 16.67 7.09 -11.46
CA GLU A 28 16.58 8.43 -12.06
C GLU A 28 17.23 8.56 -13.46
N THR A 29 18.14 7.64 -13.80
CA THR A 29 18.98 7.62 -15.01
C THR A 29 18.47 6.68 -16.12
N VAL A 30 17.28 6.08 -15.97
CA VAL A 30 16.72 5.25 -17.04
C VAL A 30 16.52 6.08 -18.30
N HIS A 31 16.90 5.51 -19.46
CA HIS A 31 16.70 6.13 -20.76
C HIS A 31 15.20 6.30 -21.04
N ARG A 32 14.77 7.54 -21.29
CA ARG A 32 13.37 7.92 -21.52
C ARG A 32 13.21 8.67 -22.83
N LYS A 33 12.00 8.69 -23.38
CA LYS A 33 11.60 9.53 -24.52
C LYS A 33 10.53 10.52 -24.05
N PRO A 34 10.90 11.71 -23.50
CA PRO A 34 9.95 12.63 -22.89
C PRO A 34 8.82 13.07 -23.83
N SER A 35 9.08 13.15 -25.13
CA SER A 35 8.06 13.42 -26.15
C SER A 35 6.97 12.34 -26.19
N ALA A 36 7.34 11.07 -26.20
CA ALA A 36 6.41 9.94 -26.16
C ALA A 36 5.69 9.85 -24.80
N GLU A 37 6.43 10.00 -23.70
CA GLU A 37 5.86 10.03 -22.34
C GLU A 37 4.80 11.14 -22.19
N SER A 38 5.01 12.31 -22.81
CA SER A 38 4.08 13.45 -22.73
C SER A 38 2.79 13.29 -23.53
N GLY A 39 2.70 12.27 -24.40
CA GLY A 39 1.49 11.88 -25.13
C GLY A 39 0.60 10.88 -24.38
N VAL A 40 1.13 10.27 -23.32
CA VAL A 40 0.41 9.47 -22.34
C VAL A 40 -0.23 10.38 -21.30
N ILE A 41 -1.39 9.96 -20.79
CA ILE A 41 -2.18 10.67 -19.79
C ILE A 41 -2.56 9.62 -18.73
N ILE A 42 -2.42 9.96 -17.45
CA ILE A 42 -2.93 9.14 -16.34
C ILE A 42 -4.14 9.84 -15.75
N GLY A 43 -5.31 9.20 -15.86
CA GLY A 43 -6.49 9.56 -15.06
C GLY A 43 -6.33 9.08 -13.64
N VAL A 44 -6.70 9.91 -12.66
CA VAL A 44 -6.65 9.59 -11.22
C VAL A 44 -8.01 9.87 -10.63
N ILE A 45 -8.76 8.81 -10.33
CA ILE A 45 -10.05 8.85 -9.63
C ILE A 45 -9.77 8.70 -8.14
N ASP A 46 -9.94 9.78 -7.36
CA ASP A 46 -9.51 9.86 -5.95
C ASP A 46 -10.21 11.05 -5.23
N SER A 47 -9.61 11.57 -4.18
CA SER A 47 -10.00 12.71 -3.34
C SER A 47 -9.58 14.09 -3.89
N GLY A 48 -9.33 14.17 -5.20
CA GLY A 48 -8.87 15.38 -5.88
C GLY A 48 -7.35 15.58 -5.84
N ILE A 49 -6.90 16.79 -6.21
CA ILE A 49 -5.47 17.10 -6.39
C ILE A 49 -5.10 18.49 -5.83
N TRP A 50 -3.85 18.63 -5.38
CA TRP A 50 -3.26 19.90 -4.95
C TRP A 50 -2.32 20.43 -6.06
N PRO A 51 -2.80 21.28 -6.99
CA PRO A 51 -2.06 21.61 -8.20
C PRO A 51 -0.78 22.41 -7.96
N GLU A 52 -0.69 23.18 -6.88
CA GLU A 52 0.47 23.99 -6.52
C GLU A 52 1.64 23.18 -5.94
N SER A 53 1.51 21.84 -5.85
CA SER A 53 2.61 20.98 -5.44
C SER A 53 3.77 21.05 -6.43
N ALA A 54 5.01 21.13 -5.92
CA ALA A 54 6.22 21.04 -6.74
C ALA A 54 6.28 19.75 -7.58
N SER A 55 5.61 18.66 -7.13
CA SER A 55 5.48 17.42 -7.90
C SER A 55 4.62 17.54 -9.14
N PHE A 56 3.87 18.64 -9.32
CA PHE A 56 3.08 18.91 -10.52
C PHE A 56 3.62 20.10 -11.33
N THR A 57 4.90 20.46 -11.21
CA THR A 57 5.51 21.41 -12.15
C THR A 57 5.37 20.93 -13.60
N ASP A 58 5.08 21.87 -14.50
CA ASP A 58 5.02 21.68 -15.95
C ASP A 58 6.34 22.02 -16.67
N LYS A 59 7.38 22.38 -15.91
CA LYS A 59 8.69 22.75 -16.46
C LYS A 59 9.31 21.61 -17.27
N GLY A 60 9.47 21.86 -18.57
CA GLY A 60 10.03 20.88 -19.53
C GLY A 60 9.00 20.00 -20.22
N LEU A 61 7.70 20.22 -19.98
CA LEU A 61 6.63 19.64 -20.80
C LEU A 61 6.43 20.43 -22.09
N GLY A 62 6.15 19.74 -23.19
CA GLY A 62 5.75 20.39 -24.45
C GLY A 62 4.30 20.86 -24.45
N SER A 63 3.79 21.25 -25.61
CA SER A 63 2.37 21.53 -25.81
C SER A 63 1.48 20.36 -25.38
N ILE A 64 0.29 20.65 -24.87
CA ILE A 64 -0.71 19.64 -24.51
C ILE A 64 -1.14 18.87 -25.78
N PRO A 65 -1.38 17.54 -25.71
CA PRO A 65 -1.80 16.78 -26.88
C PRO A 65 -3.11 17.31 -27.49
N LYS A 66 -3.13 17.57 -28.80
CA LYS A 66 -4.30 18.13 -29.54
C LYS A 66 -5.61 17.33 -29.40
N LYS A 67 -5.52 16.06 -28.96
CA LYS A 67 -6.66 15.19 -28.67
C LYS A 67 -7.43 15.60 -27.41
N TRP A 68 -6.83 16.37 -26.51
CA TRP A 68 -7.44 16.82 -25.26
C TRP A 68 -8.27 18.10 -25.49
N LYS A 69 -9.52 18.11 -25.05
CA LYS A 69 -10.50 19.18 -25.35
C LYS A 69 -11.00 19.94 -24.11
N GLU A 70 -10.53 19.57 -22.92
CA GLU A 70 -11.12 20.03 -21.65
C GLU A 70 -10.48 21.31 -21.08
N CYS A 71 -11.10 21.87 -20.04
CA CYS A 71 -10.61 23.07 -19.36
C CYS A 71 -9.26 22.80 -18.67
N LEU A 72 -8.26 23.59 -19.05
CA LEU A 72 -6.86 23.38 -18.67
C LEU A 72 -6.52 24.15 -17.39
N ILE A 73 -5.98 23.47 -16.38
CA ILE A 73 -5.45 24.14 -15.18
C ILE A 73 -4.00 24.57 -15.42
N HIS A 74 -3.16 23.68 -15.95
CA HIS A 74 -1.80 23.98 -16.41
C HIS A 74 -1.28 22.84 -17.30
N SER A 75 -0.03 22.93 -17.78
CA SER A 75 0.50 21.89 -18.67
C SER A 75 0.70 20.52 -18.02
N LYS A 76 0.81 20.40 -16.69
CA LYS A 76 0.98 19.09 -16.02
C LYS A 76 -0.34 18.43 -15.64
N ILE A 77 -1.27 19.18 -15.03
CA ILE A 77 -2.65 18.74 -14.76
C ILE A 77 -3.55 19.36 -15.84
N ILE A 78 -3.88 18.53 -16.85
CA ILE A 78 -4.56 18.97 -18.07
C ILE A 78 -6.08 18.93 -17.98
N GLY A 79 -6.63 18.29 -16.94
CA GLY A 79 -8.03 18.36 -16.59
C GLY A 79 -8.21 18.07 -15.11
N ALA A 80 -9.19 18.72 -14.48
CA ALA A 80 -9.69 18.24 -13.20
C ALA A 80 -11.21 18.44 -13.11
N ARG A 81 -11.92 17.41 -12.64
CA ARG A 81 -13.36 17.40 -12.37
C ARG A 81 -13.63 17.05 -10.91
N ALA A 82 -14.76 17.51 -10.40
CA ALA A 82 -15.32 17.07 -9.13
C ALA A 82 -16.76 16.60 -9.36
N TYR A 83 -17.11 15.50 -8.71
CA TYR A 83 -18.41 14.84 -8.77
C TYR A 83 -19.08 14.79 -7.39
N THR A 84 -18.29 14.94 -6.32
CA THR A 84 -18.75 15.22 -4.95
C THR A 84 -19.47 16.58 -4.87
N GLU A 85 -20.14 16.85 -3.75
CA GLU A 85 -20.81 18.15 -3.48
C GLU A 85 -19.85 19.37 -3.48
N ASP A 86 -18.54 19.14 -3.39
CA ASP A 86 -17.52 20.18 -3.56
C ASP A 86 -17.47 20.73 -4.99
N ALA A 87 -17.65 22.05 -5.13
CA ALA A 87 -17.53 22.76 -6.41
C ALA A 87 -16.12 22.75 -7.06
N THR A 88 -15.12 22.10 -6.44
CA THR A 88 -13.74 22.06 -6.97
C THR A 88 -13.04 20.72 -6.75
N ALA A 89 -12.19 20.34 -7.70
CA ALA A 89 -11.33 19.17 -7.63
C ALA A 89 -10.13 19.32 -6.66
N ARG A 90 -10.14 20.36 -5.80
CA ARG A 90 -9.03 20.65 -4.87
C ARG A 90 -8.99 19.61 -3.74
N ALA A 91 -7.78 19.14 -3.46
CA ALA A 91 -7.51 18.14 -2.41
C ALA A 91 -7.51 18.75 -1.01
N TYR A 92 -8.66 18.73 -0.33
CA TYR A 92 -8.75 18.95 1.12
C TYR A 92 -8.35 17.69 1.93
N ILE A 93 -8.26 16.54 1.25
CA ILE A 93 -7.66 15.31 1.74
C ILE A 93 -6.42 15.03 0.89
N GLY A 94 -5.26 14.80 1.52
CA GLY A 94 -4.00 14.70 0.77
C GLY A 94 -3.79 13.39 -0.02
N HIS A 95 -4.72 12.43 0.05
CA HIS A 95 -4.59 11.11 -0.54
C HIS A 95 -4.44 11.16 -2.07
N GLY A 96 -5.33 11.86 -2.79
CA GLY A 96 -5.26 11.96 -4.26
C GLY A 96 -4.04 12.72 -4.79
N THR A 97 -3.53 13.67 -4.00
CA THR A 97 -2.24 14.33 -4.27
C THR A 97 -1.07 13.34 -4.13
N HIS A 98 -1.15 12.43 -3.16
CA HIS A 98 -0.14 11.40 -2.89
C HIS A 98 -0.13 10.31 -3.96
N THR A 99 -1.29 9.79 -4.34
CA THR A 99 -1.44 8.78 -5.40
C THR A 99 -1.03 9.34 -6.76
N ALA A 100 -1.55 10.50 -7.17
CA ALA A 100 -1.20 11.15 -8.45
C ALA A 100 0.30 11.48 -8.55
N SER A 101 0.93 11.98 -7.48
CA SER A 101 2.37 12.26 -7.50
C SER A 101 3.23 11.00 -7.44
N THR A 102 2.72 9.88 -6.88
CA THR A 102 3.37 8.56 -6.98
C THR A 102 3.33 8.00 -8.40
N ALA A 103 2.23 8.18 -9.14
CA ALA A 103 2.14 7.71 -10.53
C ALA A 103 2.90 8.61 -11.53
N ALA A 104 2.77 9.93 -11.38
CA ALA A 104 3.12 10.90 -12.42
C ALA A 104 3.99 12.08 -11.94
N GLY A 105 4.36 12.16 -10.66
CA GLY A 105 5.05 13.33 -10.11
C GLY A 105 6.37 13.69 -10.82
N GLY A 106 6.59 14.98 -11.05
CA GLY A 106 7.86 15.57 -11.43
C GLY A 106 8.96 15.33 -10.40
N LYS A 107 10.23 15.52 -10.80
CA LYS A 107 11.40 15.33 -9.93
C LYS A 107 11.57 16.51 -8.95
N VAL A 108 11.41 16.27 -7.66
CA VAL A 108 11.55 17.29 -6.60
C VAL A 108 12.66 16.90 -5.62
N LYS A 109 13.79 17.62 -5.67
CA LYS A 109 14.95 17.41 -4.79
C LYS A 109 14.68 17.94 -3.38
N GLY A 110 15.19 17.25 -2.37
CA GLY A 110 15.08 17.63 -0.96
C GLY A 110 13.76 17.22 -0.29
N ALA A 111 12.84 16.56 -1.01
CA ALA A 111 11.57 16.10 -0.45
C ALA A 111 11.78 15.14 0.74
N SER A 112 11.12 15.40 1.86
CA SER A 112 11.22 14.62 3.10
C SER A 112 9.99 14.86 3.98
N PHE A 113 9.77 14.00 4.97
CA PHE A 113 8.80 14.22 6.04
C PHE A 113 9.53 14.50 7.36
N TYR A 114 9.65 15.77 7.77
CA TYR A 114 10.46 16.19 8.94
C TYR A 114 11.91 15.65 8.94
N GLY A 115 12.51 15.56 7.75
CA GLY A 115 13.84 14.98 7.52
C GLY A 115 13.84 13.45 7.34
N LEU A 116 12.75 12.76 7.66
CA LEU A 116 12.64 11.33 7.37
C LEU A 116 12.64 11.10 5.87
N ALA A 117 13.46 10.13 5.47
CA ALA A 117 13.49 9.55 4.15
C ALA A 117 13.75 10.55 2.99
N GLN A 118 14.55 11.59 3.27
CA GLN A 118 14.88 12.72 2.39
C GLN A 118 15.50 12.36 1.02
N GLY A 119 15.02 12.92 -0.11
CA GLY A 119 15.59 12.62 -1.45
C GLY A 119 15.07 13.42 -2.67
N THR A 120 15.13 12.83 -3.88
CA THR A 120 14.44 13.33 -5.11
C THR A 120 13.06 12.68 -5.33
N ALA A 121 11.98 13.24 -4.77
CA ALA A 121 10.65 12.64 -4.96
C ALA A 121 10.26 12.69 -6.44
N ARG A 122 9.66 11.61 -6.96
CA ARG A 122 9.22 11.50 -8.36
C ARG A 122 8.18 10.39 -8.50
N GLY A 123 7.30 10.49 -9.49
CA GLY A 123 6.39 9.42 -9.89
C GLY A 123 6.90 8.58 -11.04
N GLY A 124 6.21 7.49 -11.39
CA GLY A 124 6.56 6.52 -12.43
C GLY A 124 7.07 7.13 -13.74
N ILE A 125 6.30 8.08 -14.28
CA ILE A 125 6.52 8.69 -15.58
C ILE A 125 6.48 10.24 -15.46
N PRO A 126 7.58 10.89 -15.02
CA PRO A 126 7.57 12.32 -14.68
C PRO A 126 7.14 13.26 -15.82
N SER A 127 7.29 12.85 -17.09
CA SER A 127 6.91 13.65 -18.26
C SER A 127 5.45 13.44 -18.72
N THR A 128 4.69 12.53 -18.11
CA THR A 128 3.26 12.29 -18.45
C THR A 128 2.36 13.46 -18.04
N ARG A 129 1.11 13.48 -18.51
CA ARG A 129 0.07 14.40 -18.04
C ARG A 129 -0.85 13.72 -17.02
N VAL A 130 -1.47 14.50 -16.13
CA VAL A 130 -2.47 14.02 -15.16
C VAL A 130 -3.84 14.62 -15.48
N ALA A 131 -4.88 13.81 -15.37
CA ALA A 131 -6.27 14.25 -15.26
C ALA A 131 -6.83 13.77 -13.92
N ALA A 132 -7.39 14.67 -13.10
CA ALA A 132 -7.81 14.36 -11.74
C ALA A 132 -9.34 14.40 -11.61
N TYR A 133 -9.94 13.30 -11.15
CA TYR A 133 -11.38 13.15 -11.01
C TYR A 133 -11.68 12.95 -9.51
N LYS A 134 -12.27 13.96 -8.89
CA LYS A 134 -12.59 13.95 -7.46
C LYS A 134 -13.96 13.32 -7.23
N VAL A 135 -13.95 12.13 -6.64
CA VAL A 135 -15.14 11.32 -6.30
C VAL A 135 -15.18 10.93 -4.82
N CYS A 136 -14.14 11.30 -4.06
CA CYS A 136 -14.04 11.05 -2.63
C CYS A 136 -13.94 12.37 -1.86
N ASP A 137 -14.65 12.45 -0.74
CA ASP A 137 -14.58 13.53 0.23
C ASP A 137 -14.38 12.97 1.66
N GLN A 138 -14.69 13.74 2.70
CA GLN A 138 -14.52 13.31 4.10
C GLN A 138 -15.50 12.21 4.54
N SER A 139 -16.62 12.04 3.83
CA SER A 139 -17.63 11.00 4.08
C SER A 139 -17.29 9.66 3.41
N GLY A 140 -16.32 9.64 2.48
CA GLY A 140 -15.93 8.46 1.71
C GLY A 140 -15.97 8.75 0.21
N CYS A 141 -16.18 7.70 -0.59
CA CYS A 141 -16.37 7.80 -2.04
C CYS A 141 -17.76 7.23 -2.37
N ARG A 142 -18.63 8.01 -3.02
CA ARG A 142 -19.97 7.54 -3.39
C ARG A 142 -19.91 6.77 -4.70
N GLU A 143 -20.63 5.65 -4.79
CA GLU A 143 -20.67 4.81 -6.00
C GLU A 143 -21.21 5.59 -7.22
N SER A 144 -22.17 6.49 -7.01
CA SER A 144 -22.68 7.44 -8.00
C SER A 144 -21.60 8.33 -8.60
N ASP A 145 -20.67 8.78 -7.76
CA ASP A 145 -19.64 9.76 -8.13
C ASP A 145 -18.48 9.04 -8.83
N ILE A 146 -18.18 7.80 -8.41
CA ILE A 146 -17.27 6.86 -9.09
C ILE A 146 -17.80 6.50 -10.48
N LEU A 147 -19.10 6.17 -10.59
CA LEU A 147 -19.75 5.96 -11.88
C LEU A 147 -19.69 7.22 -12.72
N ALA A 148 -20.11 8.39 -12.23
CA ALA A 148 -20.08 9.63 -13.03
C ALA A 148 -18.66 10.05 -13.50
N ALA A 149 -17.60 9.68 -12.77
CA ALA A 149 -16.22 9.85 -13.22
C ALA A 149 -15.74 8.84 -14.27
N SER A 150 -16.46 7.72 -14.41
CA SER A 150 -16.22 6.67 -15.42
C SER A 150 -17.15 6.82 -16.64
N ASP A 151 -18.39 7.22 -16.37
CA ASP A 151 -19.56 7.27 -17.25
C ASP A 151 -19.95 8.73 -17.57
N ASP A 152 -19.04 9.41 -18.27
CA ASP A 152 -19.49 10.42 -19.26
C ASP A 152 -20.27 9.75 -20.44
N GLU A 153 -20.71 8.48 -20.30
CA GLU A 153 -21.84 7.82 -20.99
C GLU A 153 -22.41 6.59 -20.20
N ILE A 154 -23.57 6.77 -19.53
CA ILE A 154 -24.71 5.80 -19.37
C ILE A 154 -24.85 4.84 -18.14
N SER A 155 -25.84 5.19 -17.28
CA SER A 155 -26.97 4.38 -16.71
C SER A 155 -26.76 3.07 -15.90
N ASP A 156 -27.08 3.17 -14.60
CA ASP A 156 -27.86 2.25 -13.73
C ASP A 156 -27.81 0.71 -13.93
N ARG A 157 -27.31 0.05 -12.87
CA ARG A 157 -27.49 -1.36 -12.40
C ARG A 157 -26.45 -2.43 -12.80
N VAL A 158 -25.31 -2.43 -12.08
CA VAL A 158 -24.60 -3.65 -11.63
C VAL A 158 -23.97 -3.38 -10.25
N ASP A 159 -23.74 -4.42 -9.43
CA ASP A 159 -23.35 -4.31 -8.01
C ASP A 159 -21.86 -3.93 -7.73
N ASP A 160 -21.10 -3.47 -8.73
CA ASP A 160 -19.75 -2.87 -8.53
C ASP A 160 -19.52 -1.73 -9.55
N SER A 161 -19.65 -0.49 -9.07
CA SER A 161 -19.40 0.74 -9.84
C SER A 161 -18.03 0.81 -10.51
N ILE A 162 -16.98 0.29 -9.85
CA ILE A 162 -15.60 0.32 -10.35
C ILE A 162 -15.44 -0.74 -11.44
N ALA A 163 -16.05 -1.91 -11.28
CA ALA A 163 -16.04 -2.96 -12.31
C ALA A 163 -16.76 -2.50 -13.59
N ILE A 164 -17.93 -1.86 -13.50
CA ILE A 164 -18.66 -1.33 -14.68
C ILE A 164 -17.77 -0.31 -15.42
N GLY A 165 -17.31 0.73 -14.73
CA GLY A 165 -16.49 1.78 -15.34
C GLY A 165 -15.19 1.22 -15.94
N ALA A 166 -14.58 0.23 -15.30
CA ALA A 166 -13.40 -0.45 -15.82
C ALA A 166 -13.68 -1.33 -17.05
N PHE A 167 -14.89 -1.88 -17.20
CA PHE A 167 -15.28 -2.65 -18.38
C PHE A 167 -15.35 -1.74 -19.60
N HIS A 168 -16.10 -0.62 -19.51
CA HIS A 168 -16.18 0.36 -20.59
C HIS A 168 -14.84 1.06 -20.89
N ALA A 169 -13.98 1.22 -19.87
CA ALA A 169 -12.60 1.66 -20.09
C ALA A 169 -11.82 0.67 -20.97
N VAL A 170 -11.93 -0.65 -20.72
CA VAL A 170 -11.19 -1.67 -21.48
C VAL A 170 -11.67 -1.77 -22.94
N GLU A 171 -12.98 -1.61 -23.19
CA GLU A 171 -13.54 -1.52 -24.55
C GLU A 171 -12.97 -0.33 -25.33
N LYS A 172 -12.71 0.78 -24.64
CA LYS A 172 -12.07 2.01 -25.18
C LYS A 172 -10.53 1.92 -25.20
N GLY A 173 -9.94 0.74 -24.89
CA GLY A 173 -8.50 0.49 -24.90
C GLY A 173 -7.74 1.09 -23.71
N ILE A 174 -8.43 1.42 -22.62
CA ILE A 174 -7.87 2.02 -21.41
C ILE A 174 -7.71 0.93 -20.33
N LEU A 175 -6.54 0.88 -19.70
CA LEU A 175 -6.25 -0.07 -18.61
C LEU A 175 -6.59 0.55 -17.25
N THR A 176 -7.56 -0.02 -16.54
CA THR A 176 -7.89 0.37 -15.17
C THR A 176 -7.08 -0.46 -14.16
N ILE A 177 -6.45 0.23 -13.21
CA ILE A 177 -5.57 -0.35 -12.20
C ILE A 177 -6.14 0.04 -10.83
N GLN A 178 -6.35 -0.93 -9.96
CA GLN A 178 -7.05 -0.74 -8.69
C GLN A 178 -6.28 -1.40 -7.54
N SER A 179 -6.34 -0.78 -6.38
CA SER A 179 -5.83 -1.32 -5.12
C SER A 179 -6.61 -2.55 -4.67
N ALA A 180 -5.93 -3.63 -4.28
CA ALA A 180 -6.57 -4.89 -3.87
C ALA A 180 -7.41 -4.78 -2.57
N GLY A 181 -7.09 -3.82 -1.69
CA GLY A 181 -7.73 -3.62 -0.39
C GLY A 181 -6.74 -3.73 0.77
N ASN A 182 -7.14 -3.19 1.94
CA ASN A 182 -6.30 -3.14 3.15
C ASN A 182 -6.84 -4.05 4.28
N ASN A 183 -7.57 -5.10 3.93
CA ASN A 183 -8.31 -5.97 4.87
C ASN A 183 -7.69 -7.38 4.99
N GLY A 184 -6.39 -7.53 4.71
CA GLY A 184 -5.65 -8.80 4.65
C GLY A 184 -5.59 -9.67 5.89
N ASN A 185 -6.17 -9.21 7.01
CA ASN A 185 -6.42 -10.04 8.20
C ASN A 185 -7.66 -10.95 8.04
N SER A 186 -8.56 -10.62 7.10
CA SER A 186 -9.70 -11.45 6.71
C SER A 186 -9.36 -12.28 5.47
N VAL A 187 -9.79 -13.53 5.44
CA VAL A 187 -9.70 -14.40 4.25
C VAL A 187 -10.73 -13.94 3.22
N GLY A 188 -10.40 -13.96 1.92
CA GLY A 188 -11.31 -13.50 0.86
C GLY A 188 -11.55 -11.99 0.89
N SER A 189 -10.53 -11.21 1.25
CA SER A 189 -10.62 -9.76 1.50
C SER A 189 -10.30 -8.85 0.31
N VAL A 190 -10.04 -9.42 -0.88
CA VAL A 190 -9.76 -8.64 -2.09
C VAL A 190 -11.08 -8.12 -2.66
N VAL A 191 -11.16 -6.80 -2.86
CA VAL A 191 -12.33 -6.14 -3.48
C VAL A 191 -12.15 -5.94 -4.98
N SER A 192 -10.90 -5.86 -5.46
CA SER A 192 -10.60 -5.72 -6.89
C SER A 192 -10.53 -7.09 -7.57
N VAL A 193 -11.71 -7.63 -7.92
CA VAL A 193 -11.89 -9.02 -8.39
C VAL A 193 -12.23 -9.14 -9.88
N ALA A 194 -12.74 -8.10 -10.56
CA ALA A 194 -13.15 -8.27 -11.96
C ALA A 194 -11.97 -8.62 -12.90
N PRO A 195 -12.15 -9.52 -13.90
CA PRO A 195 -11.07 -9.98 -14.78
C PRO A 195 -10.34 -8.86 -15.55
N TRP A 196 -11.05 -7.80 -15.93
CA TRP A 196 -10.52 -6.66 -16.70
C TRP A 196 -9.86 -5.57 -15.86
N LEU A 197 -9.96 -5.63 -14.53
CA LEU A 197 -9.17 -4.79 -13.61
C LEU A 197 -7.76 -5.34 -13.47
N PHE A 198 -6.77 -4.46 -13.25
CA PHE A 198 -5.44 -4.87 -12.80
C PHE A 198 -5.31 -4.59 -11.28
N SER A 199 -5.39 -5.66 -10.49
CA SER A 199 -5.52 -5.66 -9.03
C SER A 199 -4.15 -5.69 -8.35
N VAL A 200 -3.89 -4.73 -7.47
CA VAL A 200 -2.54 -4.45 -6.94
C VAL A 200 -2.43 -4.63 -5.43
N ALA A 201 -1.60 -5.59 -5.00
CA ALA A 201 -1.21 -5.82 -3.61
C ALA A 201 -0.14 -4.82 -3.12
N ALA A 202 0.00 -4.67 -1.80
CA ALA A 202 1.02 -3.82 -1.18
C ALA A 202 2.18 -4.66 -0.61
N SER A 203 3.41 -4.29 -0.95
CA SER A 203 4.63 -4.83 -0.34
C SER A 203 5.51 -3.73 0.25
N SER A 204 6.37 -4.12 1.19
CA SER A 204 7.37 -3.25 1.81
C SER A 204 8.48 -2.82 0.85
N THR A 205 9.17 -1.74 1.20
CA THR A 205 10.46 -1.38 0.59
C THR A 205 11.62 -1.79 1.49
N ASP A 206 12.85 -1.80 0.97
CA ASP A 206 14.04 -2.02 1.81
C ASP A 206 14.40 -0.78 2.67
N ARG A 207 13.61 0.29 2.61
CA ARG A 207 13.56 1.32 3.64
C ARG A 207 12.44 0.97 4.63
N ARG A 208 12.76 1.05 5.92
CA ARG A 208 11.81 0.93 7.01
C ARG A 208 12.03 2.04 8.05
N ILE A 209 10.95 2.62 8.53
CA ILE A 209 10.94 3.58 9.64
C ILE A 209 10.76 2.79 10.94
N ILE A 210 11.50 3.16 11.99
CA ILE A 210 11.34 2.60 13.33
C ILE A 210 11.42 3.71 14.38
N ASP A 211 10.70 3.50 15.48
CA ASP A 211 10.82 4.27 16.71
C ASP A 211 11.60 3.48 17.76
N LYS A 212 12.20 4.20 18.71
CA LYS A 212 12.96 3.60 19.83
C LYS A 212 12.41 4.10 21.16
N VAL A 213 12.36 3.18 22.13
CA VAL A 213 11.96 3.46 23.51
C VAL A 213 13.10 3.20 24.47
N VAL A 214 13.12 3.97 25.55
CA VAL A 214 14.09 3.85 26.63
C VAL A 214 13.33 3.80 27.94
N PRO A 215 13.21 2.63 28.58
CA PRO A 215 12.67 2.53 29.93
C PRO A 215 13.54 3.29 30.93
N GLY A 216 12.96 3.66 32.07
CA GLY A 216 13.68 4.40 33.11
C GLY A 216 14.80 3.62 33.81
N ASP A 217 14.92 2.31 33.55
CA ASP A 217 15.74 1.30 34.25
C ASP A 217 17.27 1.39 34.06
N GLY A 218 17.75 2.27 33.18
CA GLY A 218 19.16 2.67 33.13
C GLY A 218 19.95 2.28 31.88
N ARG A 219 19.30 1.80 30.81
CA ARG A 219 19.96 1.68 29.49
C ARG A 219 20.18 3.09 28.90
N THR A 220 21.39 3.61 29.08
CA THR A 220 21.74 5.03 28.90
C THR A 220 21.47 5.59 27.50
N LEU A 221 20.47 6.47 27.38
CA LEU A 221 20.27 7.33 26.21
C LEU A 221 19.86 8.76 26.66
N THR A 222 20.41 9.76 25.97
CA THR A 222 20.19 11.19 26.23
C THR A 222 18.81 11.64 25.76
N GLY A 223 17.81 11.60 26.65
CA GLY A 223 16.45 12.07 26.39
C GLY A 223 15.76 12.58 27.66
N LYS A 224 14.82 13.51 27.50
CA LYS A 224 14.00 14.00 28.62
C LYS A 224 12.95 12.93 28.98
N LYS A 225 12.98 12.47 30.23
CA LYS A 225 12.05 11.47 30.77
C LYS A 225 10.77 12.15 31.29
N TYR A 226 9.63 11.48 31.13
CA TYR A 226 8.33 11.92 31.64
C TYR A 226 7.69 10.81 32.49
N PRO A 227 6.86 11.15 33.49
CA PRO A 227 6.06 10.14 34.21
C PRO A 227 5.14 9.39 33.25
N SER A 228 4.82 8.14 33.56
CA SER A 228 3.81 7.39 32.82
C SER A 228 2.47 7.23 33.56
N ALA A 229 1.43 6.95 32.79
CA ALA A 229 0.12 6.50 33.27
C ALA A 229 -0.34 5.30 32.43
N TYR A 230 -1.31 4.54 32.92
CA TYR A 230 -2.00 3.51 32.14
C TYR A 230 -3.45 3.93 32.01
N GLY A 231 -4.04 3.81 30.82
CA GLY A 231 -5.41 4.26 30.56
C GLY A 231 -6.42 3.66 31.55
N LYS A 232 -6.29 2.35 31.83
CA LYS A 232 -7.06 1.61 32.85
C LYS A 232 -7.10 2.27 34.23
N ASP A 233 -5.99 2.86 34.68
CA ASP A 233 -5.86 3.53 35.98
C ASP A 233 -6.14 5.05 35.92
N ALA A 234 -6.54 5.55 34.75
CA ALA A 234 -6.63 6.97 34.42
C ALA A 234 -8.03 7.37 33.95
N THR A 235 -9.07 6.69 34.43
CA THR A 235 -10.49 7.02 34.18
C THR A 235 -11.25 7.29 35.47
N SER A 236 -12.30 8.10 35.35
CA SER A 236 -13.30 8.36 36.40
C SER A 236 -14.75 8.18 35.90
N LEU A 237 -14.93 7.80 34.62
CA LEU A 237 -16.22 7.81 33.93
C LEU A 237 -16.51 6.52 33.12
N CYS A 238 -15.49 5.86 32.58
CA CYS A 238 -15.64 4.64 31.79
C CYS A 238 -15.30 3.38 32.60
N THR A 239 -15.57 2.21 32.02
CA THR A 239 -15.06 0.94 32.54
C THR A 239 -13.54 0.85 32.42
N GLU A 240 -12.94 -0.03 33.22
CA GLU A 240 -11.50 -0.33 33.14
C GLU A 240 -11.06 -0.78 31.74
N GLU A 241 -11.91 -1.51 31.01
CA GLU A 241 -11.62 -2.04 29.66
C GLU A 241 -11.65 -0.92 28.59
N GLU A 242 -12.67 -0.06 28.60
CA GLU A 242 -12.75 1.09 27.70
C GLU A 242 -11.58 2.07 27.93
N ALA A 243 -11.18 2.24 29.19
CA ALA A 243 -10.04 3.06 29.56
C ALA A 243 -8.69 2.39 29.22
N GLU A 244 -8.59 1.07 29.26
CA GLU A 244 -7.42 0.29 28.82
C GLU A 244 -7.15 0.46 27.32
N PHE A 245 -8.21 0.55 26.50
CA PHE A 245 -8.11 0.93 25.09
C PHE A 245 -7.92 2.44 24.84
N CYS A 246 -8.12 3.28 25.87
CA CYS A 246 -8.19 4.74 25.78
C CYS A 246 -9.28 5.21 24.79
N ASN A 247 -10.49 4.66 24.90
CA ASN A 247 -11.65 5.08 24.10
C ASN A 247 -11.99 6.57 24.30
N ASP A 248 -12.61 7.19 23.30
CA ASP A 248 -12.93 8.62 23.30
C ASP A 248 -13.73 9.04 24.55
N GLY A 249 -13.24 10.08 25.24
CA GLY A 249 -13.79 10.59 26.49
C GLY A 249 -13.41 9.80 27.75
N CYS A 250 -12.73 8.65 27.64
CA CYS A 250 -12.46 7.79 28.80
C CYS A 250 -11.22 8.16 29.62
N LEU A 251 -10.38 9.11 29.19
CA LEU A 251 -9.21 9.53 29.96
C LEU A 251 -9.47 10.81 30.77
N ASP A 252 -9.18 10.74 32.07
CA ASP A 252 -9.20 11.89 32.98
C ASP A 252 -7.99 12.79 32.73
N GLU A 253 -8.26 14.04 32.37
CA GLU A 253 -7.23 15.03 32.02
C GLU A 253 -6.25 15.29 33.17
N ILE A 254 -6.71 15.27 34.43
CA ILE A 254 -5.86 15.50 35.60
C ILE A 254 -4.90 14.32 35.78
N LEU A 255 -5.36 13.10 35.47
CA LEU A 255 -4.57 11.88 35.62
C LEU A 255 -3.57 11.67 34.48
N VAL A 256 -3.80 12.16 33.26
CA VAL A 256 -2.89 11.92 32.11
C VAL A 256 -2.08 13.13 31.65
N LYS A 257 -2.48 14.36 31.97
CA LYS A 257 -1.81 15.58 31.49
C LYS A 257 -0.34 15.63 31.91
N GLY A 258 0.54 15.84 30.92
CA GLY A 258 1.98 15.88 31.16
C GLY A 258 2.67 14.50 31.28
N LYS A 259 1.97 13.39 30.98
CA LYS A 259 2.49 12.01 31.09
C LYS A 259 2.58 11.30 29.74
N VAL A 260 3.28 10.16 29.71
CA VAL A 260 3.20 9.17 28.63
C VAL A 260 2.17 8.11 29.03
N VAL A 261 1.10 7.95 28.24
CA VAL A 261 0.00 7.03 28.56
C VAL A 261 0.22 5.67 27.87
N LEU A 262 -0.10 4.58 28.53
CA LEU A 262 -0.22 3.25 27.90
C LEU A 262 -1.68 3.03 27.48
N CYS A 263 -1.93 2.70 26.20
CA CYS A 263 -3.25 2.44 25.62
C CYS A 263 -3.18 1.18 24.73
N GLU A 264 -4.05 0.18 24.90
CA GLU A 264 -3.94 -1.08 24.14
C GLU A 264 -4.36 -0.98 22.66
N MET A 265 -4.87 0.17 22.21
CA MET A 265 -5.26 0.44 20.82
C MET A 265 -4.53 1.67 20.27
N LEU A 266 -4.27 1.67 18.96
CA LEU A 266 -3.67 2.83 18.27
C LEU A 266 -4.65 4.01 18.17
N ASP A 267 -5.96 3.76 18.12
CA ASP A 267 -6.95 4.82 17.91
C ASP A 267 -7.10 5.74 19.13
N GLY A 268 -6.96 5.18 20.34
CA GLY A 268 -6.95 5.92 21.63
C GLY A 268 -5.81 6.92 21.80
N VAL A 269 -4.89 7.00 20.84
CA VAL A 269 -3.93 8.09 20.65
C VAL A 269 -4.63 9.45 20.47
N THR A 270 -5.81 9.48 19.85
CA THR A 270 -6.63 10.69 19.68
C THR A 270 -7.12 11.21 21.03
N GLU A 271 -7.70 10.33 21.85
CA GLU A 271 -8.11 10.62 23.22
C GLU A 271 -6.93 11.01 24.12
N ALA A 272 -5.81 10.28 24.06
CA ALA A 272 -4.60 10.64 24.80
C ALA A 272 -4.12 12.07 24.49
N ARG A 273 -4.21 12.49 23.22
CA ARG A 273 -3.93 13.89 22.84
C ARG A 273 -5.00 14.86 23.36
N ARG A 274 -6.30 14.52 23.28
CA ARG A 274 -7.40 15.35 23.82
C ARG A 274 -7.17 15.65 25.31
N ALA A 275 -6.89 14.60 26.09
CA ALA A 275 -6.71 14.68 27.53
C ALA A 275 -5.33 15.25 27.97
N GLY A 276 -4.45 15.63 27.02
CA GLY A 276 -3.22 16.38 27.30
C GLY A 276 -1.97 15.53 27.60
N ALA A 277 -1.94 14.26 27.18
CA ALA A 277 -0.74 13.43 27.26
C ALA A 277 0.41 14.01 26.40
N LEU A 278 1.65 13.76 26.82
CA LEU A 278 2.87 14.12 26.07
C LEU A 278 3.29 13.04 25.07
N GLY A 279 2.75 11.83 25.21
CA GLY A 279 2.94 10.74 24.28
C GLY A 279 2.09 9.52 24.65
N SER A 280 2.05 8.52 23.78
CA SER A 280 1.37 7.24 24.04
C SER A 280 2.26 6.05 23.71
N ILE A 281 2.09 4.94 24.41
CA ILE A 281 2.65 3.63 24.08
C ILE A 281 1.48 2.72 23.79
N THR A 282 1.48 2.07 22.63
CA THR A 282 0.33 1.28 22.15
C THR A 282 0.71 -0.12 21.68
N VAL A 283 -0.28 -0.98 21.47
CA VAL A 283 -0.09 -2.28 20.81
C VAL A 283 -0.38 -2.12 19.31
N THR A 284 0.52 -2.58 18.45
CA THR A 284 0.22 -2.73 17.01
C THR A 284 -0.26 -4.14 16.67
N ARG A 285 -1.39 -4.22 15.96
CA ARG A 285 -1.85 -5.44 15.29
C ARG A 285 -1.27 -5.59 13.86
N ILE A 286 -0.68 -4.53 13.31
CA ILE A 286 -0.11 -4.47 11.96
C ILE A 286 1.42 -4.54 12.06
N LYS A 287 2.01 -5.60 11.51
CA LYS A 287 3.46 -5.84 11.63
C LYS A 287 4.22 -5.09 10.53
N ASN A 288 5.35 -4.48 10.91
CA ASN A 288 6.31 -3.84 9.99
C ASN A 288 5.73 -2.67 9.17
N VAL A 289 4.78 -1.92 9.74
CA VAL A 289 4.17 -0.72 9.12
C VAL A 289 4.11 0.40 10.15
N SER A 290 4.59 1.58 9.78
CA SER A 290 4.48 2.80 10.59
C SER A 290 3.31 3.68 10.11
N PHE A 291 2.64 4.35 11.05
CA PHE A 291 1.57 5.32 10.79
C PHE A 291 1.92 6.68 11.40
N ILE A 292 1.52 7.77 10.74
CA ILE A 292 1.68 9.11 11.30
C ILE A 292 0.52 9.37 12.26
N VAL A 293 0.86 9.85 13.46
CA VAL A 293 -0.05 10.05 14.59
C VAL A 293 0.13 11.45 15.21
N PRO A 294 -0.89 12.00 15.89
CA PRO A 294 -0.92 13.42 16.22
C PRO A 294 -0.11 13.82 17.47
N LEU A 295 0.42 12.87 18.24
CA LEU A 295 1.43 13.11 19.30
C LEU A 295 2.57 12.07 19.18
N PRO A 296 3.66 12.16 19.94
CA PRO A 296 4.70 11.12 19.98
C PRO A 296 4.10 9.78 20.44
N VAL A 297 4.22 8.73 19.61
CA VAL A 297 3.73 7.38 19.95
C VAL A 297 4.82 6.36 19.70
N LEU A 298 4.77 5.26 20.45
CA LEU A 298 5.50 4.04 20.17
C LEU A 298 4.52 2.87 20.13
N SER A 299 4.36 2.25 18.96
CA SER A 299 3.53 1.06 18.81
C SER A 299 4.39 -0.20 18.92
N LEU A 300 4.07 -1.05 19.91
CA LEU A 300 4.82 -2.24 20.29
C LEU A 300 4.11 -3.55 19.90
N THR A 301 4.86 -4.65 19.88
CA THR A 301 4.23 -5.98 19.89
C THR A 301 3.55 -6.21 21.24
N THR A 302 2.55 -7.10 21.31
CA THR A 302 1.89 -7.48 22.58
C THR A 302 2.91 -7.88 23.66
N TYR A 303 3.93 -8.65 23.29
CA TYR A 303 4.99 -9.09 24.20
C TYR A 303 5.83 -7.92 24.76
N ASP A 304 6.26 -7.00 23.91
CA ASP A 304 7.04 -5.84 24.34
C ASP A 304 6.17 -4.86 25.16
N TYR A 305 4.90 -4.71 24.79
CA TYR A 305 3.93 -3.90 25.52
C TYR A 305 3.67 -4.46 26.94
N GLU A 306 3.48 -5.77 27.07
CA GLU A 306 3.35 -6.44 28.37
C GLU A 306 4.57 -6.25 29.26
N ALA A 307 5.78 -6.24 28.69
CA ALA A 307 7.00 -5.92 29.43
C ALA A 307 7.01 -4.46 29.95
N VAL A 308 6.58 -3.49 29.13
CA VAL A 308 6.45 -2.07 29.55
C VAL A 308 5.34 -1.89 30.59
N ARG A 309 4.19 -2.57 30.43
CA ARG A 309 3.10 -2.61 31.41
C ARG A 309 3.58 -3.18 32.75
N SER A 310 4.34 -4.27 32.72
CA SER A 310 4.94 -4.88 33.91
C SER A 310 5.92 -3.94 34.61
N TYR A 311 6.78 -3.24 33.86
CA TYR A 311 7.67 -2.20 34.39
C TYR A 311 6.89 -1.06 35.07
N LYS A 312 5.76 -0.62 34.50
CA LYS A 312 4.92 0.44 35.07
C LYS A 312 4.40 0.09 36.48
N TYR A 313 4.08 -1.18 36.74
CA TYR A 313 3.61 -1.62 38.07
C TYR A 313 4.76 -1.94 39.04
N ALA A 314 5.93 -2.36 38.54
CA ALA A 314 7.08 -2.69 39.39
C ALA A 314 7.89 -1.46 39.85
N ALA A 315 7.94 -0.39 39.04
CA ALA A 315 8.74 0.80 39.35
C ALA A 315 8.01 1.77 40.31
N LYS A 316 8.71 2.26 41.34
CA LYS A 316 8.17 3.25 42.29
C LYS A 316 7.80 4.59 41.66
N LEU A 317 8.50 4.98 40.61
CA LEU A 317 8.27 6.18 39.80
C LEU A 317 8.52 5.81 38.33
N PRO A 318 7.54 5.20 37.64
CA PRO A 318 7.72 4.75 36.27
C PRO A 318 7.86 5.96 35.35
N THR A 319 8.89 5.93 34.50
CA THR A 319 9.15 7.00 33.51
C THR A 319 9.48 6.40 32.16
N ALA A 320 9.12 7.13 31.11
CA ALA A 320 9.37 6.76 29.72
C ALA A 320 9.87 7.95 28.90
N SER A 321 10.58 7.66 27.81
CA SER A 321 10.89 8.61 26.75
C SER A 321 10.75 7.92 25.39
N ILE A 322 9.92 8.50 24.52
CA ILE A 322 9.76 8.12 23.12
C ILE A 322 10.77 8.94 22.32
N LEU A 323 11.64 8.28 21.55
CA LEU A 323 12.65 8.95 20.74
C LEU A 323 12.10 9.29 19.35
N LYS A 324 12.74 10.24 18.65
CA LYS A 324 12.41 10.54 17.25
C LYS A 324 12.66 9.29 16.39
N SER A 325 11.74 9.03 15.46
CA SER A 325 11.86 7.96 14.46
C SER A 325 13.17 8.07 13.67
N GLU A 326 13.72 6.91 13.31
CA GLU A 326 14.88 6.79 12.43
C GLU A 326 14.56 5.89 11.22
N VAL A 327 15.42 5.96 10.21
CA VAL A 327 15.28 5.17 8.98
C VAL A 327 16.36 4.09 8.97
N ILE A 328 15.94 2.83 8.93
CA ILE A 328 16.81 1.66 8.79
C ILE A 328 16.62 1.00 7.42
N ARG A 329 17.53 0.09 7.10
CA ARG A 329 17.42 -0.78 5.93
C ARG A 329 16.90 -2.15 6.33
N ASP A 330 15.83 -2.61 5.68
CA ASP A 330 15.27 -3.94 5.89
C ASP A 330 15.70 -4.87 4.75
N PHE A 331 16.48 -5.90 5.07
CA PHE A 331 17.01 -6.85 4.09
C PHE A 331 16.02 -7.96 3.71
N ALA A 332 14.90 -8.10 4.43
CA ALA A 332 13.85 -9.05 4.07
C ALA A 332 12.93 -8.54 2.95
N ALA A 333 12.98 -7.24 2.63
CA ALA A 333 12.11 -6.61 1.65
C ALA A 333 12.41 -7.02 0.19
N PRO A 334 11.39 -7.07 -0.69
CA PRO A 334 9.99 -6.77 -0.43
C PRO A 334 9.24 -7.92 0.27
N VAL A 335 8.43 -7.59 1.26
CA VAL A 335 7.49 -8.50 1.94
C VAL A 335 6.08 -7.97 1.78
N VAL A 336 5.11 -8.84 1.48
CA VAL A 336 3.70 -8.47 1.40
C VAL A 336 3.23 -7.90 2.74
N ALA A 337 2.60 -6.73 2.72
CA ALA A 337 2.13 -6.07 3.93
C ALA A 337 1.02 -6.91 4.60
N SER A 338 0.98 -6.95 5.95
CA SER A 338 -0.04 -7.74 6.65
C SER A 338 -1.47 -7.24 6.37
N PHE A 339 -1.63 -5.94 6.15
CA PHE A 339 -2.91 -5.36 5.75
C PHE A 339 -3.30 -5.67 4.30
N SER A 340 -2.38 -6.05 3.41
CA SER A 340 -2.72 -6.23 1.98
C SER A 340 -3.73 -7.37 1.83
N SER A 341 -4.90 -7.06 1.26
CA SER A 341 -5.99 -8.02 1.06
C SER A 341 -5.55 -9.28 0.29
N ARG A 342 -6.21 -10.41 0.57
CA ARG A 342 -5.86 -11.76 0.09
C ARG A 342 -7.10 -12.55 -0.33
N VAL A 343 -6.99 -13.33 -1.41
CA VAL A 343 -8.04 -14.27 -1.86
C VAL A 343 -7.97 -15.59 -1.09
N CYS A 344 -9.10 -16.29 -0.99
CA CYS A 344 -9.17 -17.66 -0.48
C CYS A 344 -8.53 -18.64 -1.47
N VAL A 345 -7.55 -19.44 -1.04
CA VAL A 345 -7.22 -20.69 -1.75
C VAL A 345 -7.73 -21.84 -0.89
N TRP A 346 -8.88 -22.41 -1.28
CA TRP A 346 -9.44 -23.57 -0.61
C TRP A 346 -8.62 -24.82 -0.94
N PHE A 347 -7.83 -25.27 0.03
CA PHE A 347 -7.35 -26.66 0.06
C PHE A 347 -8.33 -27.48 0.89
N PRO A 348 -9.03 -28.49 0.33
CA PRO A 348 -9.88 -29.36 1.14
C PRO A 348 -9.01 -30.12 2.14
N GLU A 349 -9.28 -29.95 3.43
CA GLU A 349 -8.56 -30.64 4.51
C GLU A 349 -8.79 -32.16 4.43
N GLY A 350 -7.78 -32.92 4.84
CA GLY A 350 -7.77 -34.38 4.67
C GLY A 350 -8.79 -35.10 5.56
N GLU A 351 -9.50 -36.07 4.97
CA GLU A 351 -10.36 -36.98 5.73
C GLU A 351 -9.54 -37.82 6.71
N HIS A 352 -9.88 -37.71 7.99
CA HIS A 352 -9.42 -38.62 9.03
C HIS A 352 -10.10 -39.99 8.87
N LEU A 353 -9.47 -40.91 8.14
CA LEU A 353 -9.82 -42.33 8.15
C LEU A 353 -8.80 -43.15 8.95
N LEU A 354 -9.15 -43.41 10.21
CA LEU A 354 -8.50 -44.40 11.08
C LEU A 354 -8.82 -45.82 10.59
N HIS A 355 -7.79 -46.60 10.22
CA HIS A 355 -7.83 -48.06 9.97
C HIS A 355 -8.87 -48.53 8.89
N THR A 356 -8.57 -49.42 7.94
CA THR A 356 -7.57 -50.50 7.87
C THR A 356 -7.43 -50.98 6.42
N ASP A 357 -6.34 -51.71 6.17
CA ASP A 357 -6.18 -52.73 5.13
C ASP A 357 -5.86 -52.32 3.67
N LEU A 358 -4.91 -53.06 3.09
CA LEU A 358 -4.33 -52.90 1.77
C LEU A 358 -4.94 -53.91 0.78
N SER A 359 -6.15 -53.68 0.29
CA SER A 359 -6.59 -54.22 -1.02
C SER A 359 -7.99 -53.76 -1.47
N LYS A 360 -8.07 -52.85 -2.44
CA LYS A 360 -9.13 -52.85 -3.48
C LYS A 360 -8.89 -51.89 -4.67
N SER A 361 -9.29 -52.40 -5.84
CA SER A 361 -9.66 -51.73 -7.10
C SER A 361 -9.02 -50.39 -7.51
N ARG A 362 -8.19 -50.47 -8.57
CA ARG A 362 -7.63 -49.35 -9.35
C ARG A 362 -8.66 -48.55 -10.19
N SER A 363 -9.96 -48.73 -9.97
CA SER A 363 -11.05 -48.21 -10.84
C SER A 363 -11.78 -46.98 -10.29
N GLU A 364 -11.71 -46.70 -8.99
CA GLU A 364 -12.41 -45.55 -8.39
C GLU A 364 -11.63 -44.24 -8.59
N LYS A 365 -10.29 -44.28 -8.45
CA LYS A 365 -9.43 -43.10 -8.69
C LYS A 365 -9.62 -42.46 -10.07
N GLY A 366 -9.89 -43.25 -11.11
CA GLY A 366 -10.17 -42.72 -12.44
C GLY A 366 -11.47 -41.92 -12.51
N ARG A 367 -12.50 -42.31 -11.75
CA ARG A 367 -13.77 -41.58 -11.65
C ARG A 367 -13.69 -40.34 -10.77
N GLU A 368 -12.91 -40.38 -9.69
CA GLU A 368 -12.64 -39.21 -8.86
C GLU A 368 -11.87 -38.13 -9.62
N GLU A 369 -10.87 -38.53 -10.43
CA GLU A 369 -10.07 -37.60 -11.22
C GLU A 369 -10.89 -37.00 -12.38
N GLU A 370 -11.72 -37.81 -13.06
CA GLU A 370 -12.68 -37.33 -14.06
C GLU A 370 -13.77 -36.43 -13.44
N GLY A 371 -14.20 -36.71 -12.20
CA GLY A 371 -15.11 -35.86 -11.42
C GLY A 371 -14.47 -34.52 -11.05
N ARG A 372 -13.20 -34.50 -10.62
CA ARG A 372 -12.45 -33.28 -10.32
C ARG A 372 -12.19 -32.43 -11.56
N VAL A 373 -11.99 -33.05 -12.73
CA VAL A 373 -11.91 -32.33 -14.01
C VAL A 373 -13.27 -31.73 -14.37
N LYS A 374 -14.35 -32.51 -14.35
CA LYS A 374 -15.71 -32.02 -14.65
C LYS A 374 -16.20 -30.96 -13.66
N GLN A 375 -15.77 -31.01 -12.40
CA GLN A 375 -16.09 -29.98 -11.41
C GLN A 375 -15.26 -28.70 -11.64
N ARG A 376 -13.99 -28.82 -12.07
CA ARG A 376 -13.20 -27.66 -12.53
C ARG A 376 -13.72 -27.05 -13.83
N GLU A 377 -14.29 -27.86 -14.72
CA GLU A 377 -14.96 -27.41 -15.94
C GLU A 377 -16.30 -26.76 -15.61
N SER A 378 -17.12 -27.36 -14.75
CA SER A 378 -18.37 -26.77 -14.24
C SER A 378 -18.16 -25.45 -13.47
N LEU A 379 -17.07 -25.31 -12.73
CA LEU A 379 -16.71 -24.04 -12.07
C LEU A 379 -16.20 -23.01 -13.11
N ARG A 380 -15.44 -23.44 -14.12
CA ARG A 380 -15.06 -22.59 -15.26
C ARG A 380 -16.27 -22.09 -16.06
N GLU A 381 -17.31 -22.91 -16.18
CA GLU A 381 -18.57 -22.57 -16.86
C GLU A 381 -19.44 -21.59 -16.06
N GLN A 382 -19.13 -21.33 -14.79
CA GLN A 382 -19.87 -20.40 -13.92
C GLN A 382 -19.27 -18.98 -13.84
N GLY A 383 -18.15 -18.69 -14.50
CA GLY A 383 -17.65 -17.31 -14.70
C GLY A 383 -16.94 -16.65 -13.50
N GLU A 384 -17.00 -17.27 -12.32
CA GLU A 384 -16.26 -16.90 -11.10
C GLU A 384 -15.12 -17.95 -10.91
N GLU A 385 -13.85 -17.65 -10.60
CA GLU A 385 -13.23 -16.48 -10.01
C GLU A 385 -11.96 -16.05 -10.76
N LYS A 386 -11.59 -14.77 -10.63
CA LYS A 386 -10.20 -14.33 -10.84
C LYS A 386 -9.40 -14.49 -9.54
N LEU A 387 -8.36 -15.31 -9.56
CA LEU A 387 -7.39 -15.43 -8.46
C LEU A 387 -6.51 -14.16 -8.37
N GLY A 388 -7.02 -13.13 -7.70
CA GLY A 388 -6.29 -11.90 -7.40
C GLY A 388 -5.45 -11.97 -6.11
N PRO A 389 -4.66 -10.93 -5.81
CA PRO A 389 -4.31 -9.80 -6.69
C PRO A 389 -3.26 -10.20 -7.74
N ASP A 390 -3.26 -9.51 -8.88
CA ASP A 390 -2.44 -9.88 -10.05
C ASP A 390 -0.93 -9.61 -9.85
N ILE A 391 -0.60 -8.57 -9.09
CA ILE A 391 0.78 -8.11 -8.89
C ILE A 391 0.92 -7.38 -7.56
N SER A 392 2.11 -7.39 -6.97
CA SER A 392 2.44 -6.54 -5.83
C SER A 392 3.43 -5.44 -6.19
N ALA A 393 3.29 -4.28 -5.57
CA ALA A 393 4.22 -3.15 -5.72
C ALA A 393 4.47 -2.43 -4.37
N PRO A 394 5.48 -1.54 -4.27
CA PRO A 394 5.75 -0.74 -3.08
C PRO A 394 4.51 0.02 -2.57
N GLY A 395 4.00 -0.37 -1.40
CA GLY A 395 2.81 0.20 -0.78
C GLY A 395 2.94 0.49 0.71
N VAL A 396 4.12 0.31 1.31
CA VAL A 396 4.37 0.61 2.73
C VAL A 396 5.35 1.78 2.83
N GLU A 397 5.02 2.74 3.71
CA GLU A 397 5.83 3.92 4.04
C GLU A 397 6.26 4.75 2.82
N ILE A 398 5.39 4.90 1.82
CA ILE A 398 5.68 5.66 0.60
C ILE A 398 5.56 7.17 0.90
N LEU A 399 6.61 7.94 0.59
CA LEU A 399 6.52 9.40 0.56
C LEU A 399 6.18 9.88 -0.86
N ALA A 400 5.15 10.69 -0.94
CA ALA A 400 4.80 11.44 -2.14
C ALA A 400 4.27 12.82 -1.72
N ALA A 401 3.85 13.64 -2.68
CA ALA A 401 3.32 14.97 -2.37
C ALA A 401 2.06 14.85 -1.51
N TYR A 402 1.78 15.89 -0.73
CA TYR A 402 0.60 15.97 0.12
C TYR A 402 0.01 17.38 0.04
N SER A 403 -1.29 17.51 0.29
CA SER A 403 -1.95 18.81 0.38
C SER A 403 -1.56 19.51 1.69
N PRO A 404 -1.01 20.73 1.67
CA PRO A 404 -0.70 21.48 2.88
C PRO A 404 -1.93 21.91 3.68
N GLU A 405 -3.13 21.90 3.07
CA GLU A 405 -4.41 22.17 3.75
C GLU A 405 -4.97 20.91 4.44
N ALA A 406 -4.50 19.71 4.05
CA ALA A 406 -4.92 18.46 4.68
C ALA A 406 -4.16 18.20 5.98
N SER A 407 -4.89 17.77 7.01
CA SER A 407 -4.29 17.25 8.25
C SER A 407 -3.39 16.05 7.95
N VAL A 408 -2.18 16.05 8.53
CA VAL A 408 -1.17 14.99 8.32
C VAL A 408 -1.66 13.60 8.76
N THR A 409 -2.59 13.55 9.71
CA THR A 409 -3.17 12.31 10.25
C THR A 409 -4.65 12.14 9.90
N ALA A 410 -5.16 12.91 8.92
CA ALA A 410 -6.58 13.05 8.59
C ALA A 410 -7.49 13.48 9.78
N SER A 411 -6.91 13.88 10.92
CA SER A 411 -7.66 14.23 12.14
C SER A 411 -7.76 15.76 12.27
N PRO A 412 -8.95 16.33 12.54
CA PRO A 412 -9.13 17.78 12.65
C PRO A 412 -8.39 18.40 13.84
N ILE A 413 -8.01 17.60 14.85
CA ILE A 413 -7.22 18.07 16.00
C ILE A 413 -5.71 18.16 15.70
N ASP A 414 -5.23 17.64 14.57
CA ASP A 414 -3.86 17.82 14.12
C ASP A 414 -3.74 18.98 13.12
N LYS A 415 -3.13 20.07 13.59
CA LYS A 415 -2.93 21.32 12.84
C LYS A 415 -1.57 21.38 12.13
N ARG A 416 -0.82 20.28 12.10
CA ARG A 416 0.42 20.18 11.32
C ARG A 416 0.08 20.24 9.82
N SER A 417 1.01 20.78 9.04
CA SER A 417 0.92 20.89 7.58
C SER A 417 2.23 20.43 6.97
N VAL A 418 2.17 19.69 5.86
CA VAL A 418 3.34 19.22 5.11
C VAL A 418 3.07 19.21 3.60
N THR A 419 4.10 19.46 2.79
CA THR A 419 4.03 19.33 1.32
C THR A 419 4.33 17.92 0.81
N TYR A 420 4.89 17.07 1.69
CA TYR A 420 5.19 15.65 1.44
C TYR A 420 4.86 14.85 2.70
N SER A 421 4.15 13.72 2.55
CA SER A 421 3.73 12.86 3.67
C SER A 421 4.00 11.39 3.37
N ILE A 422 4.10 10.57 4.41
CA ILE A 422 4.41 9.14 4.34
C ILE A 422 3.13 8.35 4.60
N LEU A 423 2.68 7.55 3.62
CA LEU A 423 1.47 6.74 3.71
C LEU A 423 1.75 5.27 3.40
N SER A 424 0.89 4.40 3.92
CA SER A 424 0.92 2.95 3.71
C SER A 424 -0.48 2.47 3.30
N GLY A 425 -0.57 1.64 2.26
CA GLY A 425 -1.81 1.07 1.75
C GLY A 425 -1.65 0.50 0.33
N THR A 426 -2.57 -0.35 -0.10
CA THR A 426 -2.68 -0.75 -1.52
C THR A 426 -2.94 0.44 -2.44
N SER A 427 -3.50 1.53 -1.90
CA SER A 427 -3.63 2.83 -2.57
C SER A 427 -2.28 3.46 -2.95
N MET A 428 -1.17 3.09 -2.28
CA MET A 428 0.18 3.57 -2.62
C MET A 428 0.91 2.61 -3.58
N SER A 429 0.55 1.34 -3.63
CA SER A 429 1.11 0.37 -4.59
C SER A 429 0.46 0.46 -5.97
N CYS A 430 -0.86 0.67 -6.04
CA CYS A 430 -1.62 0.94 -7.26
C CYS A 430 -0.93 1.99 -8.19
N PRO A 431 -0.61 3.23 -7.74
CA PRO A 431 0.02 4.24 -8.57
C PRO A 431 1.46 3.90 -9.01
N HIS A 432 2.17 2.99 -8.31
CA HIS A 432 3.43 2.46 -8.83
C HIS A 432 3.21 1.58 -10.07
N VAL A 433 2.15 0.74 -10.08
CA VAL A 433 1.77 -0.05 -11.25
C VAL A 433 1.21 0.84 -12.36
N ALA A 434 0.40 1.85 -12.05
CA ALA A 434 -0.09 2.82 -13.04
C ALA A 434 1.05 3.62 -13.70
N GLY A 435 2.02 4.09 -12.90
CA GLY A 435 3.22 4.73 -13.41
C GLY A 435 4.10 3.80 -14.27
N ALA A 436 4.04 2.48 -14.06
CA ALA A 436 4.74 1.48 -14.86
C ALA A 436 4.00 1.15 -16.16
N ALA A 437 2.69 0.91 -16.10
CA ALA A 437 1.83 0.69 -17.27
C ALA A 437 1.88 1.89 -18.23
N ALA A 438 1.84 3.12 -17.70
CA ALA A 438 2.01 4.33 -18.50
C ALA A 438 3.40 4.43 -19.18
N TYR A 439 4.46 3.94 -18.53
CA TYR A 439 5.78 3.85 -19.16
C TYR A 439 5.81 2.80 -20.28
N VAL A 440 5.26 1.60 -20.05
CA VAL A 440 5.11 0.56 -21.10
C VAL A 440 4.33 1.10 -22.29
N ASN A 441 3.18 1.75 -22.04
CA ASN A 441 2.36 2.40 -23.08
C ASN A 441 3.14 3.51 -23.84
N SER A 442 4.02 4.27 -23.18
CA SER A 442 4.86 5.27 -23.84
C SER A 442 5.92 4.69 -24.79
N VAL A 443 6.29 3.41 -24.59
CA VAL A 443 7.21 2.66 -25.46
C VAL A 443 6.44 1.90 -26.53
N HIS A 444 5.29 1.32 -26.18
CA HIS A 444 4.43 0.49 -27.02
C HIS A 444 2.98 1.03 -27.11
N PRO A 445 2.76 2.17 -27.77
CA PRO A 445 1.47 2.88 -27.77
C PRO A 445 0.33 2.20 -28.54
N GLY A 446 0.59 1.03 -29.14
CA GLY A 446 -0.42 0.19 -29.82
C GLY A 446 -0.75 -1.11 -29.07
N TRP A 447 -0.22 -1.31 -27.85
CA TRP A 447 -0.55 -2.49 -27.05
C TRP A 447 -1.90 -2.33 -26.37
N SER A 448 -2.67 -3.43 -26.32
CA SER A 448 -3.93 -3.48 -25.57
C SER A 448 -3.70 -3.45 -24.06
N PRO A 449 -4.72 -3.09 -23.25
CA PRO A 449 -4.69 -3.20 -21.79
C PRO A 449 -4.16 -4.56 -21.30
N ALA A 450 -4.68 -5.65 -21.87
CA ALA A 450 -4.27 -7.02 -21.56
C ALA A 450 -2.80 -7.31 -21.91
N ALA A 451 -2.27 -6.77 -23.01
CA ALA A 451 -0.86 -6.93 -23.36
C ALA A 451 0.07 -6.19 -22.38
N ILE A 452 -0.31 -4.98 -21.94
CA ILE A 452 0.44 -4.22 -20.91
C ILE A 452 0.40 -4.95 -19.56
N GLN A 453 -0.77 -5.44 -19.13
CA GLN A 453 -0.92 -6.23 -17.91
C GLN A 453 -0.09 -7.52 -17.96
N SER A 454 -0.21 -8.29 -19.05
CA SER A 454 0.56 -9.52 -19.27
C SER A 454 2.07 -9.27 -19.21
N ALA A 455 2.57 -8.21 -19.87
CA ALA A 455 3.97 -7.83 -19.82
C ALA A 455 4.42 -7.52 -18.38
N LEU A 456 3.64 -6.76 -17.60
CA LEU A 456 4.00 -6.43 -16.22
C LEU A 456 3.94 -7.63 -15.26
N MET A 457 2.98 -8.54 -15.43
CA MET A 457 2.85 -9.76 -14.61
C MET A 457 3.95 -10.78 -14.91
N THR A 458 4.26 -11.02 -16.19
CA THR A 458 5.26 -12.01 -16.64
C THR A 458 6.71 -11.53 -16.49
N THR A 459 6.93 -10.21 -16.43
CA THR A 459 8.27 -9.62 -16.19
C THR A 459 8.55 -9.31 -14.71
N GLY A 460 7.53 -9.46 -13.85
CA GLY A 460 7.65 -9.33 -12.40
C GLY A 460 8.58 -10.39 -11.79
N LYS A 461 9.18 -10.05 -10.66
CA LYS A 461 9.97 -11.02 -9.87
C LYS A 461 9.04 -11.85 -9.02
N SER A 462 8.99 -13.16 -9.26
CA SER A 462 8.37 -14.10 -8.34
C SER A 462 9.19 -14.18 -7.05
N TYR A 463 8.52 -13.99 -5.90
CA TYR A 463 9.10 -14.25 -4.58
C TYR A 463 8.47 -15.54 -4.02
N PRO A 464 9.26 -16.45 -3.41
CA PRO A 464 8.75 -17.73 -2.94
C PRO A 464 7.67 -17.56 -1.84
N LEU A 465 6.58 -18.31 -1.96
CA LEU A 465 5.34 -18.15 -1.19
C LEU A 465 5.43 -18.45 0.33
N VAL A 466 6.62 -18.75 0.84
CA VAL A 466 6.92 -19.27 2.19
C VAL A 466 6.46 -18.32 3.32
N LEU A 467 6.16 -17.05 3.03
CA LEU A 467 5.69 -16.05 4.01
C LEU A 467 4.20 -15.68 3.90
N LEU A 468 3.43 -16.25 2.96
CA LEU A 468 1.99 -15.96 2.85
C LEU A 468 1.11 -16.91 3.68
N LEU A 469 1.60 -18.11 4.03
CA LEU A 469 0.88 -19.12 4.83
C LEU A 469 1.17 -19.07 6.34
N SER A 470 1.84 -18.02 6.86
CA SER A 470 2.16 -17.93 8.29
C SER A 470 1.00 -17.37 9.13
N GLY A 471 -0.09 -18.14 9.18
CA GLY A 471 -1.25 -17.93 10.05
C GLY A 471 -2.13 -19.17 10.02
N TYR A 472 -2.16 -19.94 11.11
CA TYR A 472 -2.85 -21.24 11.24
C TYR A 472 -2.29 -22.40 10.39
N TRP A 473 -1.06 -22.85 10.68
CA TRP A 473 -0.67 -24.25 10.42
C TRP A 473 0.19 -24.82 11.56
N LYS A 474 -0.42 -25.62 12.44
CA LYS A 474 0.26 -26.57 13.34
C LYS A 474 0.16 -27.97 12.71
N GLY A 475 0.84 -28.14 11.57
CA GLY A 475 0.85 -29.37 10.76
C GLY A 475 2.24 -29.68 10.22
N ASP A 476 2.46 -30.93 9.80
CA ASP A 476 3.80 -31.49 9.56
C ASP A 476 4.58 -30.82 8.40
N GLN A 477 5.79 -30.34 8.67
CA GLN A 477 6.60 -29.53 7.74
C GLN A 477 7.20 -30.30 6.55
N LYS A 478 6.99 -31.61 6.42
CA LYS A 478 7.73 -32.42 5.43
C LYS A 478 7.19 -32.39 4.00
N ASN A 479 5.89 -32.15 3.76
CA ASN A 479 5.30 -32.20 2.40
C ASN A 479 5.15 -30.84 1.70
N SER A 480 5.20 -29.71 2.40
CA SER A 480 5.01 -28.37 1.82
C SER A 480 6.06 -27.97 0.75
N LYS A 481 7.19 -28.67 0.69
CA LYS A 481 8.30 -28.40 -0.23
C LYS A 481 8.05 -28.72 -1.71
N ARG A 482 6.99 -29.45 -2.08
CA ARG A 482 6.76 -29.86 -3.49
C ARG A 482 5.58 -29.17 -4.20
N GLU A 483 4.65 -28.57 -3.45
CA GLU A 483 3.50 -27.86 -4.05
C GLU A 483 3.67 -26.33 -3.98
N GLY A 484 4.41 -25.80 -3.00
CA GLY A 484 4.70 -24.37 -2.86
C GLY A 484 5.65 -23.76 -3.92
N GLU A 485 6.01 -24.50 -4.97
CA GLU A 485 6.86 -24.01 -6.08
C GLU A 485 6.07 -23.47 -7.28
N ARG A 486 4.75 -23.69 -7.37
CA ARG A 486 3.95 -23.34 -8.57
C ARG A 486 3.10 -22.08 -8.47
N GLU A 487 2.83 -21.59 -7.26
CA GLU A 487 2.08 -20.35 -7.04
C GLU A 487 2.99 -19.39 -6.28
N GLY A 488 3.19 -18.20 -6.85
CA GLY A 488 4.07 -17.15 -6.31
C GLY A 488 3.63 -15.80 -6.84
N MET A 489 3.33 -14.85 -5.95
CA MET A 489 2.88 -13.53 -6.38
C MET A 489 4.04 -12.76 -7.04
N SER A 490 3.83 -12.29 -8.28
CA SER A 490 4.79 -11.42 -8.97
C SER A 490 4.88 -10.06 -8.28
N PHE A 491 6.09 -9.64 -7.93
CA PHE A 491 6.38 -8.27 -7.52
C PHE A 491 6.90 -7.46 -8.72
N LEU A 492 6.38 -6.25 -8.90
CA LEU A 492 6.74 -5.34 -9.98
C LEU A 492 8.27 -5.16 -10.08
N SER A 493 8.84 -5.28 -11.28
CA SER A 493 10.29 -5.19 -11.48
C SER A 493 10.64 -4.77 -12.91
N PHE A 494 11.27 -3.60 -13.06
CA PHE A 494 11.73 -3.10 -14.36
C PHE A 494 13.02 -3.76 -14.85
N ILE A 495 13.74 -4.47 -13.98
CA ILE A 495 15.06 -5.04 -14.30
C ILE A 495 14.99 -5.98 -15.50
N TRP A 496 13.97 -6.85 -15.52
CA TRP A 496 13.81 -7.84 -16.60
C TRP A 496 13.15 -7.22 -17.84
N PHE A 497 12.18 -6.31 -17.67
CA PHE A 497 11.58 -5.55 -18.77
C PHE A 497 12.63 -4.74 -19.56
N ILE A 498 13.43 -3.91 -18.88
CA ILE A 498 14.48 -3.09 -19.53
C ILE A 498 15.56 -3.97 -20.17
N TRP A 499 15.88 -5.13 -19.58
CA TRP A 499 16.82 -6.07 -20.17
C TRP A 499 16.27 -6.70 -21.46
N ASN A 500 14.99 -7.10 -21.50
CA ASN A 500 14.37 -7.64 -22.71
C ASN A 500 14.24 -6.58 -23.83
N GLU A 501 13.86 -5.35 -23.49
CA GLU A 501 13.79 -4.22 -24.42
C GLU A 501 15.15 -3.96 -25.10
N ASN A 502 16.21 -3.81 -24.31
CA ASN A 502 17.56 -3.58 -24.83
C ASN A 502 18.07 -4.74 -25.71
N ASN A 503 17.59 -5.97 -25.47
CA ASN A 503 17.95 -7.16 -26.25
C ASN A 503 16.95 -7.51 -27.36
N ARG A 504 15.90 -6.72 -27.58
CA ARG A 504 14.78 -6.99 -28.52
C ARG A 504 14.13 -8.37 -28.35
N LYS A 505 14.10 -8.91 -27.13
CA LYS A 505 13.48 -10.20 -26.79
C LYS A 505 12.15 -10.00 -26.08
N VAL A 506 11.17 -9.45 -26.80
CA VAL A 506 9.77 -9.45 -26.37
C VAL A 506 9.11 -10.69 -26.99
N PHE A 507 8.50 -11.55 -26.18
CA PHE A 507 7.88 -12.78 -26.64
C PHE A 507 6.62 -12.46 -27.49
N PRO A 508 6.50 -12.99 -28.72
CA PRO A 508 5.25 -12.92 -29.47
C PRO A 508 4.30 -13.99 -28.92
N LEU A 509 3.36 -13.59 -28.05
CA LEU A 509 2.26 -14.46 -27.63
C LEU A 509 0.88 -13.99 -28.11
N PHE A 510 0.75 -12.73 -28.52
CA PHE A 510 -0.46 -12.19 -29.15
C PHE A 510 -0.07 -11.20 -30.25
N SER A 511 -0.29 -11.61 -31.50
CA SER A 511 -0.14 -10.83 -32.74
C SER A 511 -1.30 -11.16 -33.67
#